data_AF-A0A443IMK0-F1
#
_entry.id   AF-A0A443IMK0-F1
#
_cell.length_a   1.000
_cell.length_b   1.000
_cell.length_c   1.000
_cell.angle_alpha   90.00
_cell.angle_beta   90.00
_cell.angle_gamma   90.00
#
_symmetry.space_group_name_H-M   'P 1'
#
loop_
_entity.id
_entity.type
_entity.pdbx_description
1 polymer ?
#
loop_
_entity_poly.entity_id
_entity_poly.type
_entity_poly.pdbx_seq_one_letter_code
_entity_poly.pdbx_strand_id
1 'polypeptide(L)'
;MLIRYLLVIEKSYEYYYPEETVELVETEDDVKKAVAWIAADSQINRRIKKTLKTIYKVDLVSGKMKRLEPALENMKIVLKEVN
;
A
#
# COMPACT_ATOMS: atom_id res chain seq x y z
N MET A 1 -18.67 2.70 -10.24
CA MET A 1 -18.08 3.42 -9.08
C MET A 1 -16.62 3.68 -9.41
N LEU A 2 -16.20 4.94 -9.57
CA LEU A 2 -14.81 5.31 -9.90
C LEU A 2 -13.98 5.38 -8.62
N ILE A 3 -13.71 4.22 -8.03
CA ILE A 3 -12.78 4.11 -6.90
C ILE A 3 -11.38 3.85 -7.43
N ARG A 4 -10.39 4.49 -6.80
CA ARG A 4 -8.97 4.16 -6.95
C ARG A 4 -8.32 4.03 -5.58
N TYR A 5 -7.16 3.40 -5.54
CA TYR A 5 -6.38 3.25 -4.33
C TYR A 5 -5.00 3.90 -4.53
N LEU A 6 -4.57 4.68 -3.55
CA LEU A 6 -3.23 5.25 -3.50
C LEU A 6 -2.44 4.52 -2.44
N LEU A 7 -1.32 3.92 -2.83
CA LEU A 7 -0.38 3.24 -1.95
C LEU A 7 0.77 4.18 -1.69
N VAL A 8 1.01 4.55 -0.43
CA VAL A 8 2.19 5.30 -0.04
C VAL A 8 3.26 4.31 0.40
N ILE A 9 4.35 4.25 -0.35
CA ILE A 9 5.42 3.29 -0.18
C ILE A 9 6.72 4.05 0.11
N GLU A 10 7.31 3.76 1.25
CA GLU A 10 8.66 4.21 1.60
C GLU A 10 9.67 3.22 1.02
N LYS A 11 10.65 3.75 0.29
CA LYS A 11 11.80 3.00 -0.23
C LYS A 11 13.02 3.44 0.56
N SER A 12 13.52 2.57 1.43
CA SER A 12 14.73 2.79 2.20
C SER A 12 15.91 2.12 1.51
N TYR A 13 16.96 2.90 1.24
CA TYR A 13 18.21 2.41 0.66
C TYR A 13 19.29 2.40 1.73
N GLU A 14 20.28 1.52 1.60
CA GLU A 14 21.33 1.35 2.62
C GLU A 14 22.19 2.62 2.85
N TYR A 15 22.33 3.48 1.82
CA TYR A 15 23.20 4.67 1.86
C TYR A 15 22.49 5.98 1.50
N TYR A 16 21.18 5.97 1.32
CA TYR A 16 20.41 7.14 0.93
C TYR A 16 19.25 7.39 1.88
N TYR A 17 18.81 8.64 1.95
CA TYR A 17 17.60 9.00 2.66
C TYR A 17 16.40 8.23 2.09
N PRO A 18 15.47 7.78 2.94
CA PRO A 18 14.28 7.09 2.48
C PRO A 18 13.44 8.02 1.60
N GLU A 19 12.92 7.47 0.51
CA GLU A 19 12.06 8.18 -0.43
C GLU A 19 10.63 7.67 -0.32
N GLU A 20 9.66 8.57 -0.20
CA GLU A 20 8.25 8.23 -0.29
C GLU A 20 7.77 8.31 -1.73
N THR A 21 7.12 7.25 -2.18
CA THR A 21 6.52 7.14 -3.51
C THR A 21 5.04 6.84 -3.38
N VAL A 22 4.24 7.37 -4.30
CA VAL A 22 2.80 7.11 -4.36
C VAL A 22 2.51 6.29 -5.61
N GLU A 23 1.92 5.12 -5.42
CA GLU A 23 1.48 4.26 -6.52
C GLU A 23 -0.06 4.23 -6.59
N LEU A 24 -0.60 4.50 -7.77
CA LEU A 24 -2.04 4.42 -8.04
C LEU A 24 -2.39 3.02 -8.54
N VAL A 25 -3.34 2.36 -7.87
CA VAL A 25 -3.88 1.07 -8.30
C VAL A 25 -5.41 1.14 -8.41
N GLU A 26 -5.96 0.28 -9.26
CA GLU A 26 -7.35 0.39 -9.69
C GLU A 26 -8.32 -0.40 -8.82
N THR A 27 -7.91 -1.58 -8.37
CA THR A 27 -8.77 -2.51 -7.64
C THR A 27 -8.24 -2.87 -6.26
N GLU A 28 -9.12 -3.37 -5.40
CA GLU A 28 -8.73 -3.87 -4.08
C GLU A 28 -7.84 -5.13 -4.18
N ASP A 29 -8.02 -5.93 -5.22
CA ASP A 29 -7.19 -7.11 -5.46
C ASP A 29 -5.75 -6.72 -5.81
N ASP A 30 -5.57 -5.64 -6.58
CA ASP A 30 -4.26 -5.08 -6.87
C ASP A 30 -3.58 -4.55 -5.60
N VAL A 31 -4.34 -3.93 -4.71
CA VAL A 31 -3.82 -3.53 -3.38
C VAL A 31 -3.32 -4.76 -2.61
N LYS A 32 -4.10 -5.84 -2.54
CA LYS A 32 -3.70 -7.06 -1.83
C LYS A 32 -2.45 -7.70 -2.44
N LYS A 33 -2.36 -7.74 -3.76
CA LYS A 33 -1.16 -8.21 -4.48
C LYS A 33 0.05 -7.34 -4.19
N ALA A 34 -0.10 -6.02 -4.20
CA ALA A 34 0.97 -5.09 -3.86
C ALA A 34 1.45 -5.26 -2.41
N VAL A 35 0.51 -5.40 -1.45
CA VAL A 35 0.84 -5.68 -0.04
C VAL A 35 1.62 -6.98 0.09
N ALA A 36 1.16 -8.06 -0.54
CA ALA A 36 1.84 -9.35 -0.51
C ALA A 36 3.23 -9.28 -1.15
N TRP A 37 3.37 -8.56 -2.27
CA TRP A 37 4.64 -8.37 -2.94
C TRP A 37 5.63 -7.55 -2.09
N ILE A 38 5.20 -6.45 -1.47
CA ILE A 38 6.04 -5.65 -0.57
C ILE A 38 6.51 -6.49 0.63
N ALA A 39 5.61 -7.29 1.20
CA ALA A 39 5.95 -8.19 2.30
C ALA A 39 7.01 -9.23 1.88
N ALA A 40 6.89 -9.80 0.67
CA ALA A 40 7.85 -10.78 0.15
C ALA A 40 9.19 -10.17 -0.29
N ASP A 41 9.18 -9.01 -0.97
CA ASP A 41 10.37 -8.33 -1.50
C ASP A 41 11.29 -7.86 -0.36
N SER A 42 10.70 -7.48 0.78
CA SER A 42 11.44 -7.14 2.01
C SER A 42 12.39 -8.24 2.50
N GLN A 43 12.17 -9.49 2.09
CA GLN A 43 13.01 -10.63 2.47
C GLN A 43 14.11 -10.96 1.45
N ILE A 44 13.97 -10.49 0.19
CA ILE A 44 14.82 -10.93 -0.93
C ILE A 44 15.91 -9.89 -1.25
N ASN A 45 15.58 -8.60 -1.25
CA ASN A 45 16.50 -7.57 -1.72
C ASN A 45 17.07 -6.72 -0.58
N ARG A 46 18.24 -7.11 -0.04
CA ARG A 46 18.86 -6.42 1.12
C ARG A 46 19.22 -4.95 0.88
N ARG A 47 19.37 -4.52 -0.39
CA ARG A 47 19.82 -3.17 -0.74
C ARG A 47 18.70 -2.13 -0.78
N ILE A 48 17.45 -2.56 -1.00
CA ILE A 48 16.29 -1.68 -1.09
C ILE A 48 15.16 -2.31 -0.30
N LYS A 49 14.83 -1.72 0.85
CA LYS A 49 13.69 -2.13 1.66
C LYS A 49 12.48 -1.30 1.26
N LYS A 50 11.40 -1.96 0.86
CA LYS A 50 10.10 -1.33 0.63
C LYS A 50 9.22 -1.51 1.87
N THR A 51 8.58 -0.43 2.30
CA THR A 51 7.64 -0.43 3.42
C THR A 51 6.35 0.26 2.97
N LEU A 52 5.21 -0.43 3.10
CA LEU A 52 3.92 0.20 2.89
C LEU A 52 3.56 1.08 4.10
N LYS A 53 3.41 2.38 3.89
CA LYS A 53 3.14 3.35 4.95
C LYS A 53 1.65 3.54 5.19
N THR A 54 0.89 3.73 4.12
CA THR A 54 -0.56 3.92 4.20
C THR A 54 -1.22 3.59 2.87
N ILE A 55 -2.51 3.26 2.92
CA ILE A 55 -3.36 3.03 1.75
C ILE A 55 -4.51 4.05 1.83
N TYR A 56 -4.79 4.75 0.74
CA TYR A 56 -5.99 5.58 0.63
C TYR A 56 -6.94 4.99 -0.38
N LYS A 57 -8.22 4.87 -0.02
CA LYS A 57 -9.31 4.63 -0.96
C LYS A 57 -9.89 5.98 -1.35
N VAL A 58 -9.84 6.28 -2.64
CA VAL A 58 -10.28 7.54 -3.22
C VAL A 58 -11.53 7.28 -4.04
N ASP A 59 -12.61 7.98 -3.72
CA ASP A 59 -13.77 8.10 -4.59
C ASP A 59 -13.58 9.30 -5.51
N LEU A 60 -13.30 9.04 -6.79
CA LEU A 60 -13.04 10.10 -7.76
C LEU A 60 -14.30 10.89 -8.13
N VAL A 61 -15.50 10.37 -7.83
CA VAL A 61 -16.75 11.10 -8.09
C VAL A 61 -17.00 12.13 -6.99
N SER A 62 -16.85 11.73 -5.73
CA SER A 62 -17.13 12.60 -4.58
C SER A 62 -15.90 13.36 -4.08
N GLY A 63 -14.70 13.03 -4.55
CA GLY A 63 -13.43 13.56 -4.05
C GLY A 63 -13.07 13.10 -2.63
N LYS A 64 -13.87 12.21 -2.03
CA LYS A 64 -13.65 11.74 -0.66
C LYS A 64 -12.53 10.71 -0.61
N MET A 65 -11.69 10.83 0.41
CA MET A 65 -10.61 9.88 0.70
C MET A 65 -10.83 9.22 2.05
N LYS A 66 -10.56 7.92 2.11
CA LYS A 66 -10.59 7.12 3.34
C LYS A 66 -9.24 6.46 3.52
N ARG A 67 -8.68 6.52 4.72
CA ARG A 67 -7.45 5.83 5.05
C ARG A 67 -7.76 4.37 5.36
N LEU A 68 -6.97 3.46 4.80
CA LEU A 68 -7.06 2.03 5.00
C LEU A 68 -5.73 1.50 5.55
N GLU A 69 -5.81 0.46 6.38
CA GLU A 69 -4.67 -0.33 6.81
C GLU A 69 -4.89 -1.82 6.48
N PRO A 70 -3.85 -2.53 6.03
CA PRO A 70 -3.93 -3.96 5.81
C PRO A 70 -3.96 -4.69 7.16
N ALA A 71 -4.86 -5.66 7.30
CA ALA A 71 -4.95 -6.55 8.45
C ALA A 71 -4.98 -8.01 7.99
N LEU A 72 -4.53 -8.92 8.85
CA LEU A 72 -4.64 -10.35 8.61
C LEU A 72 -5.87 -10.89 9.36
N GLU A 73 -6.85 -11.39 8.63
CA GLU A 73 -8.04 -12.04 9.18
C GLU A 73 -8.21 -13.42 8.54
N ASN A 74 -8.33 -14.46 9.37
CA ASN A 74 -8.51 -15.84 8.88
C ASN A 74 -7.45 -16.23 7.82
N MET A 75 -6.19 -15.84 8.04
CA MET A 75 -5.05 -16.04 7.12
C MET A 75 -5.21 -15.36 5.74
N LYS A 76 -6.09 -14.36 5.62
CA LYS A 76 -6.28 -13.56 4.40
C LYS A 76 -6.00 -12.08 4.69
N ILE A 77 -5.40 -11.40 3.72
CA ILE A 77 -5.20 -9.94 3.79
C ILE A 77 -6.54 -9.25 3.51
N VAL A 78 -6.98 -8.43 4.45
CA VAL A 78 -8.16 -7.57 4.34
C VAL A 78 -7.77 -6.10 4.56
N LEU A 79 -8.55 -5.17 4.01
CA LEU A 79 -8.33 -3.73 4.21
C LEU A 79 -9.37 -3.18 5.18
N LYS A 80 -8.91 -2.50 6.23
CA LYS A 80 -9.79 -1.88 7.24
C LYS A 80 -9.69 -0.37 7.19
N GLU A 81 -10.84 0.30 7.31
CA GLU A 81 -10.89 1.75 7.47
C GLU A 81 -10.33 2.15 8.84
N VAL A 82 -9.49 3.17 8.85
CA VAL A 82 -8.91 3.74 10.07
C VAL A 82 -9.63 5.05 10.37
N ASN A 83 -10.16 5.17 11.59
CA ASN A 83 -10.78 6.39 12.10
C ASN A 83 -9.74 7.42 12.57
#